data_AF-A0AAN6JJX6-F1
#
_entry.id   AF-A0AAN6JJX6-F1
#
_cell.length_a   1.000
_cell.length_b   1.000
_cell.length_c   1.000
_cell.angle_alpha   90.00
_cell.angle_beta   90.00
_cell.angle_gamma   90.00
#
_symmetry.space_group_name_H-M   'P 1'
#
loop_
_entity.id
_entity.type
_entity.pdbx_description
1 polymer ?
#
loop_
_entity_poly.entity_id
_entity_poly.type
_entity_poly.pdbx_seq_one_letter_code
_entity_poly.pdbx_strand_id
1 'polypeptide(L)'
;MPTPDGLSLTAAQMATIQRVFRAKGDPYLVLGIPHNTTDHALIKLAKRQGALLLHPDKNHHPGASDAMVLFNAAFEKLMALPKGKLWVDPRQTAKEEQQRRQREKQSQRDKEKAQAERKRQAEGQQAEAMQLEREKDAQTQCADGTDFPAAAREGRSANEAQMRQSEEYALKVQQAHQEWLKQDYLRQIWARQQAFEEHWRAEGEARKRRDRWLKPMALAVGGSGGAILTATAIVSITSTKVTSGTKGTISLLASGGYAVSSTLRMLSLGTVEAARNAIQPSGRVGSLIAAGTAGVMVAAFGRHVARNASTLFRSSVQRWRTWVTAVADYIP
;
A
#
# COMPACT_ATOMS: atom_id res chain seq x y z
N MET A 1 47.06 -15.63 -21.80
CA MET A 1 47.34 -14.93 -23.07
C MET A 1 46.58 -13.61 -23.05
N PRO A 2 47.24 -12.45 -22.88
CA PRO A 2 46.60 -11.15 -23.05
C PRO A 2 46.56 -10.79 -24.54
N THR A 3 45.44 -10.26 -25.02
CA THR A 3 45.26 -9.82 -26.41
C THR A 3 45.99 -8.50 -26.69
N PRO A 4 46.49 -8.24 -27.92
CA PRO A 4 47.44 -7.16 -28.22
C PRO A 4 46.80 -5.82 -28.60
N ASP A 5 45.53 -5.57 -28.26
CA ASP A 5 44.89 -4.25 -28.45
C ASP A 5 44.48 -3.67 -27.10
N GLY A 6 45.41 -2.91 -26.51
CA GLY A 6 45.40 -2.44 -25.13
C GLY A 6 44.49 -1.24 -24.84
N LEU A 7 43.18 -1.35 -25.08
CA LEU A 7 42.16 -0.48 -24.46
C LEU A 7 41.00 -1.35 -24.00
N SER A 8 41.19 -1.99 -22.84
CA SER A 8 40.12 -2.71 -22.16
C SER A 8 38.95 -1.76 -21.94
N LEU A 9 37.80 -2.12 -22.51
CA LEU A 9 36.54 -1.43 -22.30
C LEU A 9 36.30 -1.36 -20.79
N THR A 10 36.32 -0.15 -20.24
CA THR A 10 36.20 0.01 -18.79
C THR A 10 34.81 -0.45 -18.36
N ALA A 11 34.70 -1.07 -17.17
CA ALA A 11 33.41 -1.51 -16.64
C ALA A 11 32.37 -0.36 -16.59
N ALA A 12 32.84 0.89 -16.40
CA ALA A 12 32.02 2.10 -16.45
C ALA A 12 31.47 2.41 -17.86
N GLN A 13 32.26 2.23 -18.91
CA GLN A 13 31.83 2.40 -20.30
C GLN A 13 30.77 1.35 -20.68
N MET A 14 30.97 0.09 -20.31
CA MET A 14 29.98 -0.98 -20.50
C MET A 14 28.66 -0.67 -19.78
N ALA A 15 28.74 -0.31 -18.50
CA ALA A 15 27.56 0.00 -17.69
C ALA A 15 26.77 1.17 -18.28
N THR A 16 27.46 2.18 -18.81
CA THR A 16 26.84 3.34 -19.46
C THR A 16 26.11 2.92 -20.73
N ILE A 17 26.74 2.14 -21.61
CA ILE A 17 26.11 1.62 -22.83
C ILE A 17 24.87 0.79 -22.50
N GLN A 18 24.99 -0.14 -21.54
CA GLN A 18 23.86 -0.97 -21.09
C GLN A 18 22.72 -0.14 -20.51
N ARG A 19 23.03 0.93 -19.77
CA ARG A 19 22.02 1.85 -19.23
C ARG A 19 21.23 2.53 -20.34
N VAL A 20 21.91 3.04 -21.37
CA VAL A 20 21.26 3.70 -22.52
C VAL A 20 20.28 2.74 -23.21
N PHE A 21 20.69 1.50 -23.47
CA PHE A 21 19.81 0.51 -24.10
C PHE A 21 18.66 0.04 -23.20
N ARG A 22 18.89 -0.08 -21.89
CA ARG A 22 17.83 -0.48 -20.92
C ARG A 22 16.79 0.61 -20.66
N ALA A 23 17.13 1.87 -20.88
CA ALA A 23 16.25 3.00 -20.61
C ALA A 23 15.00 3.07 -21.51
N LYS A 24 14.95 2.31 -22.62
CA LYS A 24 13.77 2.15 -23.50
C LYS A 24 13.09 3.47 -23.93
N GLY A 25 13.84 4.56 -24.00
CA GLY A 25 13.38 5.89 -24.42
C GLY A 25 13.16 6.91 -23.29
N ASP A 26 13.40 6.54 -22.03
CA ASP A 26 13.39 7.49 -20.90
C ASP A 26 14.67 8.33 -20.88
N PRO A 27 14.59 9.66 -21.08
CA PRO A 27 15.75 10.50 -21.18
C PRO A 27 16.51 10.70 -19.86
N TYR A 28 15.85 10.57 -18.70
CA TYR A 28 16.52 10.70 -17.39
C TYR A 28 17.42 9.49 -17.12
N LEU A 29 16.90 8.29 -17.42
CA LEU A 29 17.67 7.04 -17.28
C LEU A 29 18.83 6.97 -18.26
N VAL A 30 18.65 7.42 -19.52
CA VAL A 30 19.72 7.49 -20.51
C VAL A 30 20.88 8.36 -20.01
N LEU A 31 20.58 9.55 -19.50
CA LEU A 31 21.59 10.47 -18.94
C LEU A 31 22.15 10.01 -17.58
N GLY A 32 21.45 9.11 -16.88
CA GLY A 32 21.85 8.65 -15.55
C GLY A 32 21.63 9.70 -14.46
N ILE A 33 20.63 10.57 -14.62
CA ILE A 33 20.27 11.61 -13.66
C ILE A 33 18.97 11.24 -12.93
N PRO A 34 18.73 11.77 -11.72
CA PRO A 34 17.47 11.53 -11.02
C PRO A 34 16.26 11.96 -11.85
N HIS A 35 15.21 11.14 -11.84
CA HIS A 35 13.90 11.55 -12.31
C HIS A 35 13.48 12.80 -11.55
N ASN A 36 12.99 13.81 -12.26
CA ASN A 36 12.64 15.14 -11.76
C ASN A 36 13.75 16.19 -11.75
N THR A 37 14.90 15.90 -12.37
CA THR A 37 15.92 16.94 -12.58
C THR A 37 15.43 17.97 -13.60
N THR A 38 15.20 19.20 -13.15
CA THR A 38 14.82 20.35 -13.98
C THR A 38 15.96 21.35 -14.19
N ASP A 39 17.08 21.19 -13.48
CA ASP A 39 18.23 22.07 -13.62
C ASP A 39 19.01 21.79 -14.91
N HIS A 40 18.99 22.77 -15.83
CA HIS A 40 19.68 22.67 -17.10
C HIS A 40 21.22 22.60 -16.93
N ALA A 41 21.77 23.16 -15.85
CA ALA A 41 23.20 23.10 -15.58
C ALA A 41 23.64 21.66 -15.27
N LEU A 42 22.89 20.97 -14.41
CA LEU A 42 23.11 19.57 -14.08
C LEU A 42 22.95 18.67 -15.32
N ILE A 43 21.92 18.89 -16.13
CA ILE A 43 21.71 18.11 -17.37
C ILE A 43 22.86 18.30 -18.36
N LYS A 44 23.40 19.52 -18.50
CA LYS A 44 24.59 19.80 -19.33
C LYS A 44 25.85 19.15 -18.78
N LEU A 45 26.01 19.11 -17.46
CA LEU A 45 27.13 18.44 -16.81
C LEU A 45 27.08 16.93 -17.08
N ALA A 46 25.90 16.31 -16.92
CA ALA A 46 25.68 14.90 -17.22
C ALA A 46 25.95 14.57 -18.70
N LYS A 47 25.56 15.46 -19.63
CA LYS A 47 25.90 15.32 -21.06
C LYS A 47 27.42 15.24 -21.26
N ARG A 48 28.18 16.17 -20.70
CA ARG A 48 29.64 16.21 -20.83
C ARG A 48 30.30 14.95 -20.28
N GLN A 49 29.88 14.52 -19.09
CA GLN A 49 30.43 13.32 -18.44
C GLN A 49 30.08 12.04 -19.20
N GLY A 50 28.82 11.88 -19.62
CA GLY A 50 28.38 10.69 -20.37
C GLY A 50 28.98 10.62 -21.77
N ALA A 51 29.14 11.75 -22.46
CA ALA A 51 29.76 11.80 -23.79
C ALA A 51 31.21 11.31 -23.78
N LEU A 52 31.98 11.59 -22.72
CA LEU A 52 33.35 11.08 -22.59
C LEU A 52 33.41 9.55 -22.47
N LEU A 53 32.39 8.93 -21.88
CA LEU A 53 32.29 7.48 -21.72
C LEU A 53 31.75 6.78 -22.99
N LEU A 54 30.92 7.47 -23.76
CA LEU A 54 30.27 6.92 -24.95
C LEU A 54 30.97 7.30 -26.28
N HIS A 55 32.05 8.08 -26.23
CA HIS A 55 32.72 8.55 -27.43
C HIS A 55 33.29 7.38 -28.25
N PRO A 56 32.95 7.23 -29.55
CA PRO A 56 33.32 6.06 -30.35
C PRO A 56 34.84 5.92 -30.54
N ASP A 57 35.58 7.04 -30.57
CA ASP A 57 37.05 7.03 -30.65
C ASP A 57 37.72 6.41 -29.40
N LYS A 58 37.11 6.59 -28.22
CA LYS A 58 37.68 6.13 -26.94
C LYS A 58 37.05 4.83 -26.45
N ASN A 59 35.99 4.38 -27.12
CA ASN A 59 35.17 3.24 -26.72
C ASN A 59 34.93 2.35 -27.95
N HIS A 60 35.76 1.31 -28.06
CA HIS A 60 35.74 0.35 -29.16
C HIS A 60 34.55 -0.64 -29.10
N HIS A 61 33.57 -0.42 -28.22
CA HIS A 61 32.38 -1.27 -28.18
C HIS A 61 31.50 -1.02 -29.42
N PRO A 62 31.05 -2.06 -30.13
CA PRO A 62 30.29 -1.90 -31.38
C PRO A 62 28.98 -1.11 -31.19
N GLY A 63 28.35 -1.22 -30.02
CA GLY A 63 27.15 -0.44 -29.66
C GLY A 63 27.40 0.98 -29.11
N ALA A 64 28.65 1.47 -29.05
CA ALA A 64 28.95 2.80 -28.49
C ALA A 64 28.40 3.93 -29.37
N SER A 65 28.53 3.79 -30.70
CA SER A 65 28.01 4.77 -31.67
C SER A 65 26.50 4.95 -31.52
N ASP A 66 25.75 3.84 -31.53
CA ASP A 66 24.29 3.84 -31.38
C ASP A 66 23.86 4.40 -30.02
N ALA A 67 24.56 4.01 -28.94
CA ALA A 67 24.30 4.54 -27.61
C ALA A 67 24.54 6.06 -27.56
N MET A 68 25.55 6.58 -28.24
CA MET A 68 25.83 8.02 -28.30
C MET A 68 24.73 8.78 -29.05
N VAL A 69 24.18 8.22 -30.13
CA VAL A 69 23.03 8.80 -30.84
C VAL A 69 21.81 8.89 -29.92
N LEU A 70 21.47 7.79 -29.24
CA LEU A 70 20.36 7.76 -28.28
C LEU A 70 20.58 8.71 -27.09
N PHE A 71 21.82 8.81 -26.62
CA PHE A 71 22.23 9.71 -25.53
C PHE A 71 22.04 11.18 -25.91
N ASN A 72 22.48 11.57 -27.11
CA ASN A 72 22.27 12.92 -27.62
C ASN A 72 20.77 13.23 -27.81
N ALA A 73 20.00 12.31 -28.38
CA ALA A 73 18.56 12.47 -28.54
C ALA A 73 17.84 12.66 -27.19
N ALA A 74 18.25 11.95 -26.15
CA ALA A 74 17.71 12.12 -24.79
C ALA A 74 18.03 13.50 -24.20
N PHE A 75 19.25 13.99 -24.39
CA PHE A 75 19.64 15.33 -23.96
C PHE A 75 18.82 16.42 -24.65
N GLU A 76 18.68 16.37 -25.98
CA GLU A 76 17.91 17.37 -26.73
C GLU A 76 16.44 17.39 -26.30
N LYS A 77 15.84 16.22 -26.01
CA LYS A 77 14.47 16.13 -25.47
C LYS A 77 14.30 16.87 -24.13
N LEU A 78 15.27 16.76 -23.22
CA LEU A 78 15.19 17.45 -21.93
C LEU A 78 15.47 18.95 -22.06
N MET A 79 16.36 19.36 -22.98
CA MET A 79 16.61 20.78 -23.24
C MET A 79 15.46 21.48 -23.96
N ALA A 80 14.71 20.75 -24.79
CA ALA A 80 13.54 21.28 -25.50
C ALA A 80 12.35 21.55 -24.56
N LEU A 81 12.34 21.00 -23.35
CA LEU A 81 11.30 21.27 -22.36
C LEU A 81 11.44 22.69 -21.80
N PRO A 82 10.32 23.39 -21.58
CA PRO A 82 10.36 24.68 -20.90
C PRO A 82 10.83 24.50 -19.45
N LYS A 83 11.57 25.50 -18.95
CA LYS A 83 12.16 25.47 -17.60
C LYS A 83 11.09 25.15 -16.55
N GLY A 84 11.38 24.15 -15.71
CA GLY A 84 10.49 23.71 -14.63
C GLY A 84 9.42 22.69 -15.04
N LYS A 85 9.29 22.32 -16.33
CA LYS A 85 8.45 21.17 -16.72
C LYS A 85 9.23 19.86 -16.69
N LEU A 86 8.54 18.82 -16.25
CA LEU A 86 9.05 17.46 -16.22
C LEU A 86 8.73 16.75 -17.52
N TRP A 87 9.66 15.91 -17.99
CA TRP A 87 9.36 15.00 -19.09
C TRP A 87 8.37 13.95 -18.60
N VAL A 88 7.28 13.78 -19.33
CA VAL A 88 6.27 12.75 -19.07
C VAL A 88 6.32 11.75 -20.21
N ASP A 89 6.30 10.46 -19.89
CA ASP A 89 6.33 9.40 -20.89
C ASP A 89 5.06 9.46 -21.77
N PRO A 90 5.18 9.69 -23.09
CA PRO A 90 4.05 9.67 -24.01
C PRO A 90 3.29 8.33 -23.99
N ARG A 91 3.96 7.23 -23.64
CA ARG A 91 3.33 5.91 -23.55
C ARG A 91 2.44 5.77 -22.31
N GLN A 92 2.83 6.41 -21.20
CA GLN A 92 2.02 6.41 -19.97
C GLN A 92 0.78 7.28 -20.16
N THR A 93 0.97 8.50 -20.66
CA THR A 93 -0.14 9.44 -20.95
C THR A 93 -1.14 8.85 -21.94
N ALA A 94 -0.69 8.17 -23.00
CA ALA A 94 -1.59 7.50 -23.94
C ALA A 94 -2.43 6.40 -23.29
N LYS A 95 -1.83 5.60 -22.38
CA LYS A 95 -2.57 4.56 -21.64
C LYS A 95 -3.58 5.16 -20.67
N GLU A 96 -3.21 6.20 -19.94
CA GLU A 96 -4.10 6.91 -19.02
C GLU A 96 -5.27 7.57 -19.75
N GLU A 97 -4.99 8.24 -20.87
CA GLU A 97 -6.00 8.84 -21.76
C GLU A 97 -6.96 7.77 -22.30
N GLN A 98 -6.45 6.61 -22.74
CA GLN A 98 -7.27 5.49 -23.20
C GLN A 98 -8.16 4.94 -22.08
N GLN A 99 -7.63 4.79 -20.86
CA GLN A 99 -8.40 4.37 -19.70
C GLN A 99 -9.46 5.41 -19.31
N ARG A 100 -9.14 6.70 -19.38
CA ARG A 100 -10.10 7.78 -19.12
C ARG A 100 -11.28 7.70 -20.11
N ARG A 101 -10.98 7.58 -21.40
CA ARG A 101 -12.01 7.42 -22.46
C ARG A 101 -12.87 6.17 -22.26
N GLN A 102 -12.29 5.07 -21.80
CA GLN A 102 -13.06 3.85 -21.49
C GLN A 102 -14.01 4.06 -20.29
N ARG A 103 -13.53 4.72 -19.23
CA ARG A 103 -14.36 5.04 -18.06
C ARG A 103 -15.48 6.01 -18.39
N GLU A 104 -15.21 7.02 -19.21
CA GLU A 104 -16.22 7.97 -19.69
C GLU A 104 -17.31 7.26 -20.50
N LYS A 105 -16.92 6.38 -21.44
CA LYS A 105 -17.87 5.55 -22.21
C LYS A 105 -18.70 4.63 -21.30
N GLN A 106 -18.08 4.04 -20.29
CA GLN A 106 -18.78 3.19 -19.33
C GLN A 106 -19.79 4.01 -18.52
N SER A 107 -19.38 5.18 -18.01
CA SER A 107 -20.26 6.09 -17.28
C SER A 107 -21.44 6.56 -18.14
N GLN A 108 -21.23 6.84 -19.42
CA GLN A 108 -22.31 7.18 -20.36
C GLN A 108 -23.30 6.02 -20.52
N ARG A 109 -22.81 4.79 -20.75
CA ARG A 109 -23.66 3.60 -20.85
C ARG A 109 -24.46 3.35 -19.58
N ASP A 110 -23.87 3.54 -18.41
CA ASP A 110 -24.54 3.32 -17.14
C ASP A 110 -25.62 4.38 -16.90
N LYS A 111 -25.37 5.64 -17.29
CA LYS A 111 -26.38 6.72 -17.27
C LYS A 111 -27.54 6.43 -18.23
N GLU A 112 -27.26 6.00 -19.45
CA GLU A 112 -28.29 5.63 -20.44
C GLU A 112 -29.13 4.45 -19.95
N LYS A 113 -28.50 3.41 -19.37
CA LYS A 113 -29.21 2.28 -18.77
C LYS A 113 -30.11 2.72 -17.61
N ALA A 114 -29.59 3.54 -16.69
CA ALA A 114 -30.38 4.05 -15.58
C ALA A 114 -31.56 4.92 -16.03
N GLN A 115 -31.38 5.72 -17.09
CA GLN A 115 -32.48 6.50 -17.68
C GLN A 115 -33.53 5.60 -18.34
N ALA A 116 -33.11 4.59 -19.10
CA ALA A 116 -34.02 3.63 -19.72
C ALA A 116 -34.81 2.84 -18.68
N GLU A 117 -34.16 2.44 -17.58
CA GLU A 117 -34.80 1.73 -16.47
C GLU A 117 -35.83 2.61 -15.75
N ARG A 118 -35.49 3.87 -15.44
CA ARG A 118 -36.45 4.84 -14.89
C ARG A 118 -37.66 5.05 -15.81
N LYS A 119 -37.44 5.13 -17.12
CA LYS A 119 -38.53 5.26 -18.09
C LYS A 119 -39.45 4.03 -18.08
N ARG A 120 -38.89 2.82 -18.07
CA ARG A 120 -39.67 1.57 -17.96
C ARG A 120 -40.46 1.49 -16.66
N GLN A 121 -39.88 1.93 -15.54
CA GLN A 121 -40.58 1.97 -14.26
C GLN A 121 -41.76 2.96 -14.28
N ALA A 122 -41.56 4.15 -14.86
CA ALA A 122 -42.64 5.14 -15.01
C ALA A 122 -43.77 4.65 -15.92
N GLU A 123 -43.44 4.02 -17.05
CA GLU A 123 -44.43 3.40 -17.96
C GLU A 123 -45.19 2.25 -17.27
N GLY A 124 -44.49 1.43 -16.48
CA GLY A 124 -45.12 0.37 -15.67
C GLY A 124 -46.10 0.92 -14.64
N GLN A 125 -45.71 1.97 -13.90
CA GLN A 125 -46.57 2.65 -12.93
C GLN A 125 -47.80 3.29 -13.59
N GLN A 126 -47.64 3.88 -14.79
CA GLN A 126 -48.76 4.44 -15.55
C GLN A 126 -49.74 3.35 -16.03
N ALA A 127 -49.22 2.22 -16.51
CA ALA A 127 -50.05 1.09 -16.93
C ALA A 127 -50.84 0.48 -15.75
N GLU A 128 -50.18 0.33 -14.60
CA GLU A 128 -50.81 -0.14 -13.37
C GLU A 128 -51.90 0.83 -12.88
N ALA A 129 -51.63 2.15 -12.89
CA ALA A 129 -52.62 3.16 -12.54
C ALA A 129 -53.85 3.11 -13.46
N MET A 130 -53.65 2.94 -14.77
CA MET A 130 -54.75 2.80 -15.73
C MET A 130 -55.56 1.52 -15.53
N GLN A 131 -54.92 0.41 -15.13
CA GLN A 131 -55.63 -0.82 -14.77
C GLN A 131 -56.50 -0.62 -13.53
N LEU A 132 -55.95 0.00 -12.48
CA LEU A 132 -56.69 0.29 -11.25
C LEU A 132 -57.91 1.19 -11.51
N GLU A 133 -57.78 2.17 -12.41
CA GLU A 133 -58.89 3.05 -12.80
C GLU A 133 -59.97 2.28 -13.56
N ARG A 134 -59.58 1.43 -14.54
CA ARG A 134 -60.53 0.53 -15.24
C ARG A 134 -61.26 -0.41 -14.28
N GLU A 135 -60.57 -0.95 -13.28
CA GLU A 135 -61.17 -1.82 -12.27
C GLU A 135 -62.19 -1.06 -11.40
N LYS A 136 -61.88 0.18 -10.99
CA LYS A 136 -62.82 1.05 -10.25
C LYS A 136 -64.07 1.38 -11.07
N ASP A 137 -63.90 1.69 -12.35
CA ASP A 137 -65.02 1.98 -13.26
C ASP A 137 -65.90 0.74 -13.46
N ALA A 138 -65.30 -0.44 -13.67
CA ALA A 138 -66.02 -1.70 -13.78
C ALA A 138 -66.78 -2.03 -12.48
N GLN A 139 -66.17 -1.78 -11.32
CA GLN A 139 -66.80 -2.04 -10.02
C GLN A 139 -67.98 -1.10 -9.74
N THR A 140 -67.91 0.14 -10.24
CA THR A 140 -68.99 1.14 -10.13
C THR A 140 -70.16 0.81 -11.06
N GLN A 141 -69.89 0.27 -12.26
CA GLN A 141 -70.93 -0.18 -13.19
C GLN A 141 -71.70 -1.43 -12.72
N CYS A 142 -71.10 -2.27 -11.86
CA CYS A 142 -71.75 -3.47 -11.32
C CYS A 142 -72.64 -3.21 -10.09
N ALA A 143 -72.69 -1.98 -9.56
CA ALA A 143 -73.41 -1.66 -8.32
C ALA A 143 -74.91 -1.31 -8.51
N ASP A 144 -75.40 -1.21 -9.75
CA ASP A 144 -76.79 -0.84 -10.07
C ASP A 144 -77.67 -2.03 -10.53
N GLY A 145 -77.38 -3.23 -10.02
CA GLY A 145 -78.09 -4.47 -10.39
C GLY A 145 -78.23 -5.42 -9.21
N THR A 146 -79.42 -5.36 -8.60
CA THR A 146 -80.14 -6.35 -7.79
C THR A 146 -79.48 -7.68 -7.39
N ASP A 147 -79.67 -8.01 -6.10
CA ASP A 147 -79.74 -9.33 -5.47
C ASP A 147 -78.50 -10.24 -5.55
N PHE A 148 -77.70 -10.20 -4.49
CA PHE A 148 -76.56 -11.09 -4.23
C PHE A 148 -77.02 -12.53 -3.97
N PRO A 149 -76.66 -13.52 -4.83
CA PRO A 149 -76.89 -14.92 -4.55
C PRO A 149 -75.82 -15.47 -3.58
N ALA A 150 -76.21 -16.46 -2.78
CA ALA A 150 -75.39 -17.09 -1.73
C ALA A 150 -74.04 -17.68 -2.21
N ALA A 151 -73.86 -17.90 -3.52
CA ALA A 151 -72.60 -18.35 -4.12
C ALA A 151 -71.42 -17.36 -3.95
N ALA A 152 -71.68 -16.06 -3.71
CA ALA A 152 -70.65 -15.05 -3.51
C ALA A 152 -69.90 -15.13 -2.15
N ARG A 153 -70.32 -16.01 -1.23
CA ARG A 153 -69.60 -16.27 0.03
C ARG A 153 -68.45 -17.27 -0.14
N GLU A 154 -68.59 -18.26 -1.03
CA GLU A 154 -67.53 -19.25 -1.30
C GLU A 154 -66.38 -18.64 -2.11
N GLY A 155 -66.66 -17.74 -3.06
CA GLY A 155 -65.61 -17.03 -3.80
C GLY A 155 -64.77 -16.09 -2.92
N ARG A 156 -65.38 -15.48 -1.88
CA ARG A 156 -64.66 -14.64 -0.91
C ARG A 156 -63.72 -15.45 -0.02
N SER A 157 -64.13 -16.64 0.44
CA SER A 157 -63.26 -17.49 1.25
C SER A 157 -62.09 -18.06 0.45
N ALA A 158 -62.28 -18.35 -0.85
CA ALA A 158 -61.21 -18.78 -1.73
C ALA A 158 -60.17 -17.66 -1.98
N ASN A 159 -60.62 -16.42 -2.23
CA ASN A 159 -59.72 -15.27 -2.37
C ASN A 159 -58.97 -14.95 -1.07
N GLU A 160 -59.64 -15.03 0.08
CA GLU A 160 -58.99 -14.85 1.39
C GLU A 160 -57.94 -15.93 1.67
N ALA A 161 -58.22 -17.19 1.29
CA ALA A 161 -57.25 -18.28 1.41
C ALA A 161 -56.03 -18.05 0.51
N GLN A 162 -56.25 -17.57 -0.72
CA GLN A 162 -55.16 -17.25 -1.65
C GLN A 162 -54.33 -16.05 -1.18
N MET A 163 -54.96 -15.00 -0.64
CA MET A 163 -54.28 -13.89 0.01
C MET A 163 -53.41 -14.35 1.18
N ARG A 164 -53.95 -15.18 2.10
CA ARG A 164 -53.17 -15.74 3.22
C ARG A 164 -51.97 -16.57 2.76
N GLN A 165 -52.13 -17.38 1.71
CA GLN A 165 -51.02 -18.13 1.12
C GLN A 165 -49.95 -17.20 0.52
N SER A 166 -50.37 -16.12 -0.13
CA SER A 166 -49.44 -15.13 -0.69
C SER A 166 -48.67 -14.35 0.39
N GLU A 167 -49.34 -14.00 1.50
CA GLU A 167 -48.72 -13.35 2.66
C GLU A 167 -47.74 -14.29 3.38
N GLU A 168 -48.11 -15.56 3.56
CA GLU A 168 -47.22 -16.56 4.15
C GLU A 168 -45.98 -16.79 3.26
N TYR A 169 -46.17 -16.82 1.94
CA TYR A 169 -45.06 -16.90 1.00
C TYR A 169 -44.15 -15.66 1.06
N ALA A 170 -44.73 -14.45 1.12
CA ALA A 170 -43.97 -13.21 1.25
C ALA A 170 -43.13 -13.18 2.54
N LEU A 171 -43.69 -13.64 3.66
CA LEU A 171 -42.97 -13.78 4.92
C LEU A 171 -41.82 -14.79 4.82
N LYS A 172 -42.03 -15.94 4.17
CA LYS A 172 -40.95 -16.93 3.93
C LYS A 172 -39.84 -16.36 3.07
N VAL A 173 -40.16 -15.61 2.02
CA VAL A 173 -39.17 -14.93 1.17
C VAL A 173 -38.38 -13.89 1.95
N GLN A 174 -39.06 -13.10 2.80
CA GLN A 174 -38.41 -12.11 3.64
C GLN A 174 -37.47 -12.76 4.67
N GLN A 175 -37.90 -13.85 5.30
CA GLN A 175 -37.07 -14.63 6.23
C GLN A 175 -35.84 -15.23 5.52
N ALA A 176 -36.03 -15.86 4.36
CA ALA A 176 -34.93 -16.40 3.56
C ALA A 176 -33.94 -15.30 3.14
N HIS A 177 -34.41 -14.10 2.81
CA HIS A 177 -33.56 -12.96 2.50
C HIS A 177 -32.73 -12.51 3.72
N GLN A 178 -33.34 -12.45 4.91
CA GLN A 178 -32.62 -12.13 6.14
C GLN A 178 -31.57 -13.18 6.50
N GLU A 179 -31.87 -14.47 6.32
CA GLU A 179 -30.90 -15.55 6.52
C GLU A 179 -29.75 -15.46 5.52
N TRP A 180 -30.05 -15.17 4.25
CA TRP A 180 -29.04 -14.97 3.23
C TRP A 180 -28.10 -13.81 3.58
N LEU A 181 -28.63 -12.67 4.05
CA LEU A 181 -27.80 -11.54 4.49
C LEU A 181 -26.90 -11.90 5.68
N LYS A 182 -27.41 -12.68 6.64
CA LYS A 182 -26.60 -13.17 7.77
C LYS A 182 -25.47 -14.08 7.28
N GLN A 183 -25.76 -15.00 6.37
CA GLN A 183 -24.74 -15.89 5.79
C GLN A 183 -23.70 -15.10 4.97
N ASP A 184 -24.13 -14.11 4.21
CA ASP A 184 -23.23 -13.29 3.42
C ASP A 184 -22.27 -12.48 4.32
N TYR A 185 -22.79 -11.89 5.39
CA TYR A 185 -21.99 -11.21 6.39
C TYR A 185 -20.92 -12.13 7.02
N LEU A 186 -21.30 -13.36 7.38
CA LEU A 186 -20.34 -14.34 7.91
C LEU A 186 -19.26 -14.70 6.89
N ARG A 187 -19.63 -14.86 5.61
CA ARG A 187 -18.65 -15.09 4.52
C ARG A 187 -17.68 -13.93 4.39
N GLN A 188 -18.15 -12.69 4.49
CA GLN A 188 -17.28 -11.51 4.42
C GLN A 188 -16.31 -11.42 5.61
N ILE A 189 -16.76 -11.74 6.83
CA ILE A 189 -15.87 -11.81 8.01
C ILE A 189 -14.79 -12.87 7.80
N TRP A 190 -15.19 -14.06 7.36
CA TRP A 190 -14.26 -15.17 7.15
C TRP A 190 -13.22 -14.85 6.08
N ALA A 191 -13.64 -14.24 4.96
CA ALA A 191 -12.74 -13.77 3.91
C ALA A 191 -11.74 -12.71 4.42
N ARG A 192 -12.18 -11.78 5.28
CA ARG A 192 -11.29 -10.78 5.89
C ARG A 192 -10.27 -11.43 6.83
N GLN A 193 -10.68 -12.42 7.62
CA GLN A 193 -9.79 -13.17 8.51
C GLN A 193 -8.73 -13.92 7.70
N GLN A 194 -9.13 -14.61 6.64
CA GLN A 194 -8.20 -15.32 5.77
C GLN A 194 -7.19 -14.37 5.10
N ALA A 195 -7.66 -13.23 4.58
CA ALA A 195 -6.78 -12.22 3.99
C ALA A 195 -5.77 -11.65 5.01
N PHE A 196 -6.20 -11.48 6.26
CA PHE A 196 -5.32 -11.05 7.34
C PHE A 196 -4.24 -12.09 7.67
N GLU A 197 -4.61 -13.38 7.74
CA GLU A 197 -3.65 -14.47 7.96
C GLU A 197 -2.65 -14.62 6.81
N GLU A 198 -3.11 -14.48 5.57
CA GLU A 198 -2.24 -14.49 4.39
C GLU A 198 -1.26 -13.31 4.39
N HIS A 199 -1.72 -12.11 4.73
CA HIS A 199 -0.84 -10.94 4.90
C HIS A 199 0.24 -11.19 5.96
N TRP A 200 -0.14 -11.72 7.13
CA TRP A 200 0.83 -12.03 8.20
C TRP A 200 1.82 -13.12 7.83
N ARG A 201 1.37 -14.16 7.11
CA ARG A 201 2.23 -15.20 6.57
C ARG A 201 3.25 -14.60 5.58
N ALA A 202 2.79 -13.76 4.66
CA ALA A 202 3.64 -13.06 3.69
C ALA A 202 4.66 -12.12 4.38
N GLU A 203 4.24 -11.40 5.42
CA GLU A 203 5.16 -10.54 6.19
C GLU A 203 6.21 -11.38 6.94
N GLY A 204 5.81 -12.53 7.51
CA GLY A 204 6.72 -13.48 8.14
C GLY A 204 7.77 -14.01 7.16
N GLU A 205 7.38 -14.35 5.94
CA GLU A 205 8.32 -14.72 4.89
C GLU A 205 9.24 -13.57 4.47
N ALA A 206 8.69 -12.36 4.32
CA ALA A 206 9.48 -11.18 3.98
C ALA A 206 10.55 -10.89 5.06
N ARG A 207 10.22 -11.07 6.35
CA ARG A 207 11.18 -11.02 7.46
C ARG A 207 12.28 -12.06 7.31
N LYS A 208 11.92 -13.34 7.09
CA LYS A 208 12.89 -14.42 6.87
C LYS A 208 13.80 -14.15 5.66
N ARG A 209 13.28 -13.55 4.58
CA ARG A 209 14.08 -13.14 3.43
C ARG A 209 15.07 -12.05 3.82
N ARG A 210 14.63 -10.99 4.51
CA ARG A 210 15.52 -9.92 5.00
C ARG A 210 16.64 -10.47 5.89
N ASP A 211 16.31 -11.35 6.83
CA ASP A 211 17.32 -11.96 7.72
C ASP A 211 18.34 -12.80 6.95
N ARG A 212 17.90 -13.51 5.89
CA ARG A 212 18.79 -14.27 5.01
C ARG A 212 19.79 -13.39 4.26
N TRP A 213 19.39 -12.17 3.88
CA TRP A 213 20.28 -11.18 3.27
C TRP A 213 21.22 -10.50 4.27
N LEU A 214 20.76 -10.25 5.50
CA LEU A 214 21.55 -9.55 6.52
C LEU A 214 22.62 -10.46 7.17
N LYS A 215 22.35 -11.76 7.34
CA LYS A 215 23.32 -12.72 7.92
C LYS A 215 24.70 -12.76 7.23
N PRO A 216 24.80 -12.87 5.88
CA PRO A 216 26.11 -12.86 5.22
C PRO A 216 26.80 -11.49 5.27
N MET A 217 26.06 -10.37 5.30
CA MET A 217 26.65 -9.04 5.50
C MET A 217 27.26 -8.86 6.89
N ALA A 218 26.62 -9.39 7.93
CA ALA A 218 27.18 -9.37 9.28
C ALA A 218 28.46 -10.20 9.40
N LEU A 219 28.56 -11.33 8.69
CA LEU A 219 29.76 -12.16 8.65
C LEU A 219 30.91 -11.53 7.83
N ALA A 220 30.60 -10.78 6.77
CA ALA A 220 31.61 -10.09 5.95
C ALA A 220 32.30 -8.92 6.69
N VAL A 221 31.62 -8.30 7.68
CA VAL A 221 32.17 -7.18 8.47
C VAL A 221 32.98 -7.66 9.68
N GLY A 222 32.82 -8.92 10.11
CA GLY A 222 33.54 -9.50 11.25
C GLY A 222 34.95 -10.06 10.94
N GLY A 223 35.39 -10.03 9.68
CA GLY A 223 36.66 -10.64 9.24
C GLY A 223 37.91 -9.77 9.41
N SER A 224 37.78 -8.48 9.72
CA SER A 224 38.90 -7.59 10.03
C SER A 224 38.95 -7.35 11.53
N GLY A 225 39.94 -7.97 12.18
CA GLY A 225 40.12 -8.03 13.63
C GLY A 225 39.93 -6.69 14.34
N GLY A 226 39.02 -6.70 15.31
CA GLY A 226 38.73 -5.57 16.17
C GLY A 226 37.55 -5.93 17.06
N ALA A 227 37.84 -6.52 18.21
CA ALA A 227 36.86 -6.78 19.25
C ALA A 227 36.31 -5.45 19.80
N ILE A 228 35.30 -4.90 19.13
CA ILE A 228 34.45 -3.86 19.71
C ILE A 228 33.20 -4.58 20.21
N LEU A 229 33.14 -4.71 21.53
CA LEU A 229 31.96 -5.15 22.29
C LEU A 229 30.77 -4.23 21.99
N THR A 230 30.02 -4.48 20.92
CA THR A 230 28.69 -3.92 20.75
C THR A 230 27.71 -4.74 21.58
N ALA A 231 27.51 -4.32 22.82
CA ALA A 231 26.45 -4.80 23.71
C ALA A 231 25.09 -4.59 23.03
N THR A 232 24.64 -5.60 22.31
CA THR A 232 23.30 -5.63 21.73
C THR A 232 22.40 -6.28 22.77
N ALA A 233 21.72 -5.46 23.56
CA ALA A 233 20.72 -5.93 24.51
C ALA A 233 19.55 -6.59 23.75
N ILE A 234 19.60 -7.91 23.64
CA ILE A 234 18.48 -8.73 23.18
C ILE A 234 17.47 -8.76 24.33
N VAL A 235 16.40 -7.98 24.20
CA VAL A 235 15.22 -8.11 25.08
C VAL A 235 14.47 -9.36 24.62
N SER A 236 14.83 -10.51 25.18
CA SER A 236 14.03 -11.73 25.09
C SER A 236 12.78 -11.57 25.94
N ILE A 237 11.64 -11.33 25.31
CA ILE A 237 10.33 -11.49 25.95
C ILE A 237 10.02 -12.99 25.92
N THR A 238 10.40 -13.70 26.97
CA THR A 238 9.93 -15.07 27.20
C THR A 238 8.44 -15.01 27.56
N SER A 239 7.60 -15.50 26.66
CA SER A 239 6.17 -15.73 26.95
C SER A 239 6.08 -16.90 27.93
N THR A 240 5.83 -16.61 29.21
CA THR A 240 5.50 -17.63 30.20
C THR A 240 4.10 -18.16 29.91
N LYS A 241 4.05 -19.45 29.56
CA LYS A 241 2.82 -20.22 29.41
C LYS A 241 2.23 -20.44 30.81
N VAL A 242 1.27 -19.60 31.20
CA VAL A 242 0.49 -19.82 32.43
C VAL A 242 -0.48 -20.96 32.17
N THR A 243 -0.20 -22.11 32.76
CA THR A 243 -1.13 -23.24 32.83
C THR A 243 -2.26 -22.89 33.78
N SER A 244 -3.48 -22.96 33.25
CA SER A 244 -4.75 -22.70 33.93
C SER A 244 -4.94 -23.61 35.14
N GLY A 245 -5.18 -22.99 36.29
CA GLY A 245 -5.73 -23.62 37.47
C GLY A 245 -6.47 -22.59 38.30
N THR A 246 -7.75 -22.85 38.54
CA THR A 246 -8.66 -22.20 39.50
C THR A 246 -9.29 -20.84 39.14
N LYS A 247 -10.63 -20.85 39.32
CA LYS A 247 -11.60 -19.78 39.11
C LYS A 247 -11.36 -18.62 40.07
N GLY A 248 -11.40 -17.39 39.55
CA GLY A 248 -11.39 -16.17 40.36
C GLY A 248 -11.46 -14.92 39.49
N THR A 249 -12.50 -14.13 39.71
CA THR A 249 -12.83 -12.83 39.10
C THR A 249 -11.63 -11.89 38.94
N ILE A 250 -11.44 -11.32 37.74
CA ILE A 250 -10.42 -10.31 37.45
C ILE A 250 -11.09 -8.95 37.28
N SER A 251 -10.93 -8.07 38.28
CA SER A 251 -10.90 -6.62 38.08
C SER A 251 -9.53 -6.25 37.52
N LEU A 252 -9.48 -5.67 36.32
CA LEU A 252 -8.23 -5.32 35.63
C LEU A 252 -7.92 -3.83 35.88
N LEU A 253 -7.03 -3.58 36.85
CA LEU A 253 -6.43 -2.28 37.14
C LEU A 253 -5.30 -2.01 36.13
N ALA A 254 -5.38 -0.86 35.48
CA ALA A 254 -4.37 -0.34 34.58
C ALA A 254 -3.14 0.17 35.35
N SER A 255 -2.04 -0.60 35.37
CA SER A 255 -0.75 -0.12 35.89
C SER A 255 0.45 -0.87 35.29
N GLY A 256 0.55 -0.92 33.95
CA GLY A 256 1.68 -1.54 33.24
C GLY A 256 2.58 -0.59 32.44
N GLY A 257 2.37 0.73 32.51
CA GLY A 257 2.99 1.68 31.57
C GLY A 257 4.21 2.46 32.07
N TYR A 258 4.44 2.55 33.38
CA TYR A 258 5.39 3.53 33.94
C TYR A 258 6.77 2.96 34.31
N ALA A 259 6.95 1.64 34.37
CA ALA A 259 8.21 1.04 34.84
C ALA A 259 9.34 1.06 33.77
N VAL A 260 9.02 1.07 32.48
CA VAL A 260 10.04 1.00 31.40
C VAL A 260 10.70 2.36 31.13
N SER A 261 10.04 3.47 31.47
CA SER A 261 10.60 4.82 31.24
C SER A 261 11.59 5.26 32.32
N SER A 262 11.56 4.64 33.51
CA SER A 262 12.44 5.03 34.62
C SER A 262 13.82 4.34 34.56
N THR A 263 13.87 3.08 34.13
CA THR A 263 15.12 2.32 33.95
C THR A 263 15.97 2.82 32.79
N LEU A 264 15.35 3.34 31.71
CA LEU A 264 16.09 3.96 30.60
C LEU A 264 16.70 5.33 30.96
N ARG A 265 16.21 6.01 32.01
CA ARG A 265 16.76 7.29 32.47
C ARG A 265 17.98 7.13 33.39
N MET A 266 18.04 6.04 34.15
CA MET A 266 19.20 5.71 35.01
C MET A 266 20.43 5.24 34.22
N LEU A 267 20.23 4.51 33.10
CA LEU A 267 21.34 4.05 32.24
C LEU A 267 22.01 5.16 31.42
N SER A 268 21.33 6.30 31.23
CA SER A 268 21.87 7.48 30.54
C SER A 268 22.81 8.32 31.39
N LEU A 269 22.74 8.22 32.73
CA LEU A 269 23.57 9.02 33.65
C LEU A 269 24.82 8.24 34.07
N GLY A 270 24.73 6.92 34.29
CA GLY A 270 25.87 6.10 34.68
C GLY A 270 26.97 5.94 33.61
N THR A 271 26.66 6.17 32.33
CA THR A 271 27.64 6.05 31.23
C THR A 271 28.43 7.34 30.97
N VAL A 272 27.97 8.49 31.49
CA VAL A 272 28.68 9.78 31.34
C VAL A 272 29.73 9.98 32.44
N GLU A 273 29.48 9.45 33.65
CA GLU A 273 30.45 9.52 34.77
C GLU A 273 31.68 8.62 34.53
N ALA A 274 31.48 7.45 33.91
CA ALA A 274 32.57 6.50 33.62
C ALA A 274 33.54 6.99 32.52
N ALA A 275 33.07 7.85 31.61
CA ALA A 275 33.91 8.42 30.54
C ALA A 275 34.77 9.62 31.02
N ARG A 276 34.45 10.22 32.18
CA ARG A 276 35.16 11.39 32.70
C ARG A 276 36.43 11.05 33.48
N ASN A 277 36.54 9.83 34.02
CA ASN A 277 37.68 9.40 34.86
C ASN A 277 38.77 8.61 34.11
N ALA A 278 38.67 8.44 32.78
CA ALA A 278 39.59 7.61 31.99
C ALA A 278 40.58 8.40 31.11
N ILE A 279 40.82 9.68 31.37
CA ILE A 279 41.78 10.50 30.59
C ILE A 279 42.95 10.91 31.48
N GLN A 280 44.01 10.08 31.49
CA GLN A 280 45.35 10.53 31.83
C GLN A 280 46.06 11.04 30.57
N PRO A 281 46.84 12.14 30.66
CA PRO A 281 47.51 12.71 29.51
C PRO A 281 48.80 11.93 29.22
N SER A 282 48.79 11.03 28.24
CA SER A 282 50.02 10.62 27.56
C SER A 282 50.08 11.32 26.20
N GLY A 283 51.13 12.12 26.02
CA GLY A 283 51.30 12.97 24.86
C GLY A 283 51.44 12.17 23.57
N ARG A 284 50.47 12.33 22.66
CA ARG A 284 50.67 12.16 21.21
C ARG A 284 49.59 12.92 20.45
N VAL A 285 49.97 14.09 19.97
CA VAL A 285 49.15 14.97 19.12
C VAL A 285 49.15 14.37 17.72
N GLY A 286 48.04 13.76 17.29
CA GLY A 286 47.95 13.21 15.93
C GLY A 286 46.67 12.47 15.53
N SER A 287 45.72 12.21 16.43
CA SER A 287 44.51 11.42 16.08
C SER A 287 43.24 11.92 16.77
N LEU A 288 42.89 13.20 16.61
CA LEU A 288 41.71 13.79 17.25
C LEU A 288 40.64 14.33 16.29
N ILE A 289 40.85 14.28 14.97
CA ILE A 289 39.87 14.80 13.98
C ILE A 289 38.96 13.68 13.42
N ALA A 290 39.38 12.41 13.44
CA ALA A 290 38.58 11.29 12.90
C ALA A 290 37.54 10.71 13.89
N ALA A 291 37.76 10.83 15.21
CA ALA A 291 36.84 10.28 16.21
C ALA A 291 35.57 11.14 16.41
N GLY A 292 35.67 12.46 16.19
CA GLY A 292 34.54 13.39 16.34
C GLY A 292 33.45 13.26 15.28
N THR A 293 33.81 12.91 14.04
CA THR A 293 32.86 12.80 12.91
C THR A 293 32.09 11.47 12.89
N ALA A 294 32.71 10.37 13.32
CA ALA A 294 32.04 9.08 13.45
C ALA A 294 30.96 9.08 14.56
N GLY A 295 31.22 9.73 15.70
CA GLY A 295 30.26 9.83 16.80
C GLY A 295 28.98 10.61 16.44
N VAL A 296 29.10 11.66 15.62
CA VAL A 296 27.95 12.47 15.19
C VAL A 296 27.06 11.71 14.19
N MET A 297 27.64 10.92 13.29
CA MET A 297 26.86 10.11 12.33
C MET A 297 26.12 8.95 13.00
N VAL A 298 26.72 8.27 13.97
CA VAL A 298 26.05 7.19 14.73
C VAL A 298 24.90 7.75 15.58
N ALA A 299 25.08 8.93 16.20
CA ALA A 299 24.02 9.59 16.96
C ALA A 299 22.89 10.16 16.07
N ALA A 300 23.19 10.57 14.83
CA ALA A 300 22.19 11.02 13.87
C ALA A 300 21.37 9.85 13.30
N PHE A 301 22.04 8.73 12.98
CA PHE A 301 21.40 7.52 12.50
C PHE A 301 20.52 6.88 13.58
N GLY A 302 20.99 6.80 14.83
CA GLY A 302 20.19 6.31 15.96
C GLY A 302 18.93 7.15 16.20
N ARG A 303 19.02 8.48 16.09
CA ARG A 303 17.86 9.39 16.19
C ARG A 303 16.87 9.23 15.02
N HIS A 304 17.35 8.95 13.81
CA HIS A 304 16.51 8.72 12.64
C HIS A 304 15.75 7.39 12.74
N VAL A 305 16.43 6.31 13.15
CA VAL A 305 15.81 4.99 13.35
C VAL A 305 14.78 5.01 14.48
N ALA A 306 15.06 5.69 15.60
CA ALA A 306 14.10 5.82 16.70
C ALA A 306 12.84 6.64 16.33
N ARG A 307 12.98 7.69 15.50
CA ARG A 307 11.84 8.48 14.99
C ARG A 307 10.99 7.68 14.00
N ASN A 308 11.59 6.85 13.16
CA ASN A 308 10.83 6.04 12.20
C ASN A 308 10.17 4.81 12.87
N ALA A 309 10.82 4.20 13.86
CA ALA A 309 10.20 3.13 14.64
C ALA A 309 9.02 3.62 15.48
N SER A 310 9.11 4.81 16.09
CA SER A 310 8.03 5.38 16.90
C SER A 310 6.81 5.80 16.06
N THR A 311 7.01 6.28 14.82
CA THR A 311 5.90 6.62 13.92
C THR A 311 5.18 5.39 13.39
N LEU A 312 5.91 4.33 13.01
CA LEU A 312 5.30 3.06 12.62
C LEU A 312 4.54 2.42 13.78
N PHE A 313 5.12 2.40 14.99
CA PHE A 313 4.46 1.88 16.19
C PHE A 313 3.20 2.67 16.54
N ARG A 314 3.25 4.01 16.51
CA ARG A 314 2.07 4.87 16.73
C ARG A 314 0.97 4.59 15.70
N SER A 315 1.31 4.43 14.41
CA SER A 315 0.31 4.12 13.38
C SER A 315 -0.36 2.76 13.59
N SER A 316 0.40 1.77 14.07
CA SER A 316 -0.12 0.42 14.33
C SER A 316 -0.97 0.39 15.59
N VAL A 317 -0.56 1.08 16.67
CA VAL A 317 -1.35 1.22 17.90
C VAL A 317 -2.63 2.00 17.65
N GLN A 318 -2.60 3.03 16.80
CA GLN A 318 -3.77 3.82 16.48
C GLN A 318 -4.77 3.01 15.64
N ARG A 319 -4.30 2.25 14.63
CA ARG A 319 -5.15 1.31 13.87
C ARG A 319 -5.74 0.22 14.75
N TRP A 320 -4.98 -0.31 15.69
CA TRP A 320 -5.48 -1.29 16.66
C TRP A 320 -6.54 -0.68 17.58
N ARG A 321 -6.33 0.54 18.09
CA ARG A 321 -7.34 1.27 18.89
C ARG A 321 -8.63 1.49 18.12
N THR A 322 -8.55 1.97 16.87
CA THR A 322 -9.74 2.21 16.03
C THR A 322 -10.50 0.91 15.75
N TRP A 323 -9.78 -0.19 15.57
CA TRP A 323 -10.39 -1.51 15.40
C TRP A 323 -11.07 -2.00 16.69
N VAL A 324 -10.42 -1.86 17.86
CA VAL A 324 -11.00 -2.25 19.15
C VAL A 324 -12.24 -1.41 19.49
N THR A 325 -12.24 -0.10 19.23
CA THR A 325 -13.43 0.74 19.45
C THR A 325 -14.56 0.39 18.50
N ALA A 326 -14.26 0.16 17.21
CA ALA A 326 -15.27 -0.25 16.24
C ALA A 326 -15.89 -1.62 16.53
N VAL A 327 -15.15 -2.51 17.20
CA VAL A 327 -15.66 -3.81 17.68
C VAL A 327 -16.48 -3.63 18.96
N ALA A 328 -16.07 -2.74 19.87
CA ALA A 328 -16.77 -2.48 21.13
C ALA A 328 -18.13 -1.80 20.94
N ASP A 329 -18.26 -0.92 19.96
CA ASP A 329 -19.54 -0.22 19.64
C ASP A 329 -20.56 -1.12 18.93
N TYR A 330 -20.19 -2.37 18.58
CA TYR A 330 -21.00 -3.27 17.76
C TYR A 330 -21.40 -4.59 18.46
N ILE A 331 -21.06 -4.73 19.75
CA ILE A 331 -21.54 -5.82 20.60
C ILE A 331 -22.63 -5.21 21.50
N PRO A 332 -23.90 -5.64 21.40
CA PRO A 332 -25.00 -5.13 22.22
C PRO A 332 -24.86 -5.49 23.71
#